data_AF-A0A382T0J0-F1
#
_entry.id   AF-A0A382T0J0-F1
#
_cell.length_a   1.000
_cell.length_b   1.000
_cell.length_c   1.000
_cell.angle_alpha   90.00
_cell.angle_beta   90.00
_cell.angle_gamma   90.00
#
_symmetry.space_group_name_H-M   'P 1'
#
loop_
_entity.id
_entity.type
_entity.pdbx_description
1 polymer ?
#
loop_
_entity_poly.entity_id
_entity_poly.type
_entity_poly.pdbx_seq_one_letter_code
_entity_poly.pdbx_strand_id
1 'polypeptide(L)'
;MKNMKRIKFIHSLCAVIISMLLATTNIVYAEADFSGKTIKWVVPFSQGGGADAIARFFAPLLAEELLGQPIVEVVNMPGAGSTKGANWFSMQAPTDGSVIFSTSGSTQFPFLLDDPRVKYDYDDWEVVLATATGGVAYLPKDLGERWNKDPKSVLDTDFIFASQGPTRLDLIPLLAWDMLGMKVEPIFGIKGRADGRLMFERGFVNIDYQTSSSFLSKVQPLVDKGEAVPIMTWGALDELGSIVRDPNFPDIPTFREVYAEIHGTEPSGNDWNAWKAFFIAGFPAQKMVVIDK
;
A
#
# COMPACT_ATOMS: atom_id res chain seq x y z
N MET A 1 -17.35 73.26 20.43
CA MET A 1 -17.22 72.95 18.98
C MET A 1 -15.83 72.45 18.52
N LYS A 2 -14.72 72.61 19.26
CA LYS A 2 -13.38 72.12 18.82
C LYS A 2 -13.12 70.61 19.00
N ASN A 3 -13.80 69.94 19.93
CA ASN A 3 -13.53 68.51 20.25
C ASN A 3 -14.20 67.50 19.31
N MET A 4 -15.23 67.87 18.54
CA MET A 4 -15.91 66.96 17.61
C MET A 4 -15.17 66.75 16.29
N LYS A 5 -14.24 67.64 15.90
CA LYS A 5 -13.45 67.49 14.67
C LYS A 5 -12.24 66.54 14.83
N ARG A 6 -11.65 66.46 16.04
CA ARG A 6 -10.52 65.55 16.33
C ARG A 6 -10.94 64.07 16.35
N ILE A 7 -12.15 63.77 16.84
CA ILE A 7 -12.66 62.39 16.91
C ILE A 7 -12.94 61.83 15.51
N LYS A 8 -13.47 62.64 14.59
CA LYS A 8 -13.70 62.21 13.19
C LYS A 8 -12.40 61.91 12.43
N PHE A 9 -11.31 62.64 12.72
CA PHE A 9 -10.02 62.43 12.05
C PHE A 9 -9.31 61.14 12.49
N ILE A 10 -9.46 60.75 13.76
CA ILE A 10 -8.88 59.50 14.31
C ILE A 10 -9.66 58.27 13.80
N HIS A 11 -10.99 58.37 13.64
CA HIS A 11 -11.80 57.29 13.07
C HIS A 11 -11.51 57.06 11.57
N SER A 12 -11.26 58.13 10.80
CA SER A 12 -10.87 57.98 9.39
C SER A 12 -9.46 57.42 9.20
N LEU A 13 -8.53 57.62 10.14
CA LEU A 13 -7.18 57.06 10.05
C LEU A 13 -7.13 55.57 10.46
N CYS A 14 -7.93 55.16 11.45
CA CYS A 14 -8.07 53.74 11.82
C CYS A 14 -8.78 52.91 10.74
N ALA A 15 -9.76 53.48 10.02
CA ALA A 15 -10.44 52.78 8.93
C ALA A 15 -9.53 52.49 7.72
N VAL A 16 -8.56 53.37 7.44
CA VAL A 16 -7.59 53.16 6.35
C VAL A 16 -6.54 52.10 6.71
N ILE A 17 -6.13 52.02 7.98
CA ILE A 17 -5.17 51.00 8.46
C ILE A 17 -5.83 49.60 8.52
N ILE A 18 -7.12 49.51 8.87
CA ILE A 18 -7.86 48.24 8.88
C ILE A 18 -8.12 47.73 7.45
N SER A 19 -8.39 48.62 6.47
CA SER A 19 -8.47 48.21 5.06
C SER A 19 -7.13 47.81 4.44
N MET A 20 -5.99 48.28 4.98
CA MET A 20 -4.66 47.83 4.55
C MET A 20 -4.22 46.50 5.19
N LEU A 21 -4.75 46.15 6.37
CA LEU A 21 -4.54 44.83 6.98
C LEU A 21 -5.48 43.73 6.43
N LEU A 22 -6.54 44.13 5.72
CA LEU A 22 -7.45 43.22 4.98
C LEU A 22 -7.00 42.97 3.54
N ALA A 23 -5.78 43.37 3.16
CA ALA A 23 -5.08 42.78 2.04
C ALA A 23 -4.73 41.33 2.42
N THR A 24 -5.76 40.48 2.40
CA THR A 24 -5.65 39.04 2.42
C THR A 24 -4.54 38.65 1.47
N THR A 25 -3.47 38.07 2.03
CA THR A 25 -2.51 37.31 1.24
C THR A 25 -3.30 36.19 0.57
N ASN A 26 -3.83 36.46 -0.62
CA ASN A 26 -4.17 35.42 -1.56
C ASN A 26 -2.82 34.78 -1.88
N ILE A 27 -2.50 33.72 -1.14
CA ILE A 27 -1.48 32.78 -1.58
C ILE A 27 -2.10 32.16 -2.83
N VAL A 28 -1.81 32.79 -3.97
CA VAL A 28 -2.01 32.16 -5.27
C VAL A 28 -0.97 31.06 -5.31
N TYR A 29 -1.37 29.84 -5.01
CA TYR A 29 -0.59 28.68 -5.45
C TYR A 29 -0.59 28.76 -6.97
N ALA A 30 0.55 29.16 -7.54
CA ALA A 30 0.75 29.00 -8.97
C ALA A 30 0.60 27.49 -9.25
N GLU A 31 -0.28 27.14 -10.16
CA GLU A 31 -0.42 25.78 -10.63
C GLU A 31 0.95 25.29 -11.13
N ALA A 32 1.40 24.13 -10.64
CA ALA A 32 2.71 23.62 -10.99
C ALA A 32 2.77 23.31 -12.50
N ASP A 33 3.61 24.03 -13.24
CA ASP A 33 3.80 23.84 -14.68
C ASP A 33 4.97 22.88 -14.93
N PHE A 34 4.64 21.72 -15.51
CA PHE A 34 5.61 20.68 -15.86
C PHE A 34 5.93 20.63 -17.37
N SER A 35 5.70 21.72 -18.10
CA SER A 35 6.04 21.83 -19.52
C SER A 35 7.51 21.47 -19.81
N GLY A 36 7.73 20.46 -20.65
CA GLY A 36 9.06 19.96 -21.00
C GLY A 36 9.79 19.24 -19.86
N LYS A 37 9.09 18.90 -18.76
CA LYS A 37 9.63 18.12 -17.64
C LYS A 37 9.30 16.64 -17.77
N THR A 38 10.07 15.83 -17.06
CA THR A 38 9.78 14.43 -16.80
C THR A 38 9.56 14.25 -15.31
N ILE A 39 8.42 13.67 -14.93
CA ILE A 39 8.16 13.24 -13.56
C ILE A 39 8.62 11.78 -13.44
N LYS A 40 9.49 11.50 -12.48
CA LYS A 40 9.92 10.14 -12.16
C LYS A 40 9.04 9.57 -11.06
N TRP A 41 8.24 8.57 -11.41
CA TRP A 41 7.47 7.79 -10.46
C TRP A 41 8.27 6.57 -10.01
N VAL A 42 8.87 6.66 -8.83
CA VAL A 42 9.69 5.60 -8.26
C VAL A 42 8.84 4.55 -7.56
N VAL A 43 8.97 3.30 -8.00
CA VAL A 43 8.30 2.14 -7.41
C VAL A 43 9.36 1.25 -6.75
N PRO A 44 9.32 1.01 -5.44
CA PRO A 44 10.45 0.41 -4.71
C PRO A 44 10.46 -1.14 -4.76
N PHE A 45 9.90 -1.71 -5.83
CA PHE A 45 9.75 -3.15 -6.06
C PHE A 45 10.07 -3.54 -7.50
N SER A 46 10.29 -4.83 -7.73
CA SER A 46 10.41 -5.39 -9.08
C SER A 46 9.17 -5.12 -9.92
N GLN A 47 9.36 -5.00 -11.23
CA GLN A 47 8.30 -4.79 -12.21
C GLN A 47 7.27 -5.94 -12.18
N GLY A 48 6.01 -5.64 -12.51
CA GLY A 48 4.94 -6.65 -12.65
C GLY A 48 4.26 -7.09 -11.35
N GLY A 49 4.56 -6.41 -10.24
CA GLY A 49 3.83 -6.54 -8.97
C GLY A 49 2.73 -5.47 -8.86
N GLY A 50 1.93 -5.54 -7.79
CA GLY A 50 0.76 -4.67 -7.63
C GLY A 50 1.06 -3.16 -7.63
N ALA A 51 2.18 -2.72 -7.02
CA ALA A 51 2.57 -1.31 -7.02
C ALA A 51 2.99 -0.80 -8.41
N ASP A 52 3.68 -1.63 -9.20
CA ASP A 52 4.08 -1.32 -10.57
C ASP A 52 2.86 -1.25 -11.50
N ALA A 53 1.89 -2.17 -11.33
CA ALA A 53 0.64 -2.16 -12.08
C ALA A 53 -0.16 -0.86 -11.84
N ILE A 54 -0.28 -0.44 -10.58
CA ILE A 54 -0.97 0.80 -10.20
C ILE A 54 -0.25 2.03 -10.75
N ALA A 55 1.08 2.12 -10.60
CA ALA A 55 1.86 3.24 -11.13
C ALA A 55 1.72 3.38 -12.65
N ARG A 56 1.78 2.27 -13.38
CA ARG A 56 1.62 2.27 -14.85
C ARG A 56 0.21 2.60 -15.31
N PHE A 57 -0.80 2.25 -14.51
CA PHE A 57 -2.19 2.63 -14.79
C PHE A 57 -2.41 4.15 -14.62
N PHE A 58 -1.90 4.73 -13.54
CA PHE A 58 -2.08 6.15 -13.25
C PHE A 58 -1.12 7.08 -13.99
N ALA A 59 0.06 6.63 -14.40
CA ALA A 59 1.05 7.46 -15.09
C ALA A 59 0.49 8.28 -16.28
N PRO A 60 -0.23 7.69 -17.25
CA PRO A 60 -0.82 8.47 -18.34
C PRO A 60 -1.91 9.43 -17.86
N LEU A 61 -2.74 9.04 -16.88
CA LEU A 61 -3.78 9.90 -16.32
C LEU A 61 -3.18 11.11 -15.59
N LEU A 62 -2.12 10.91 -14.83
CA LEU A 62 -1.38 11.98 -14.17
C LEU A 62 -0.75 12.93 -15.19
N ALA A 63 -0.22 12.41 -16.29
CA ALA A 63 0.31 13.24 -17.37
C ALA A 63 -0.78 14.13 -17.99
N GLU A 64 -1.97 13.58 -18.25
CA GLU A 64 -3.08 14.32 -18.85
C GLU A 64 -3.61 15.46 -17.96
N GLU A 65 -3.64 15.24 -16.64
CA GLU A 65 -4.18 16.20 -15.67
C GLU A 65 -3.18 17.30 -15.27
N LEU A 66 -1.88 17.09 -15.48
CA LEU A 66 -0.86 18.09 -15.11
C LEU A 66 -0.63 19.12 -16.23
N LEU A 67 -0.49 20.38 -15.83
CA LEU A 67 -0.15 21.47 -16.74
C LEU A 67 1.18 21.17 -17.45
N GLY A 68 1.17 21.31 -18.78
CA GLY A 68 2.33 21.01 -19.63
C GLY A 68 2.45 19.55 -20.06
N GLN A 69 1.56 18.66 -19.59
CA GLN A 69 1.47 17.24 -19.96
C GLN A 69 2.83 16.53 -19.95
N PRO A 70 3.50 16.48 -18.79
CA PRO A 70 4.84 15.93 -18.69
C PRO A 70 4.90 14.45 -19.04
N ILE A 71 6.10 13.97 -19.35
CA ILE A 71 6.35 12.53 -19.39
C ILE A 71 6.36 12.01 -17.95
N VAL A 72 5.50 11.04 -17.63
CA VAL A 72 5.54 10.34 -16.35
C VAL A 72 6.24 8.99 -16.53
N GLU A 73 7.47 8.89 -16.07
CA GLU A 73 8.32 7.71 -16.18
C GLU A 73 8.23 6.84 -14.92
N VAL A 74 7.75 5.61 -15.06
CA VAL A 74 7.75 4.63 -13.96
C VAL A 74 9.12 3.96 -13.83
N VAL A 75 9.80 4.20 -12.71
CA VAL A 75 11.16 3.69 -12.42
C VAL A 75 11.12 2.70 -11.26
N ASN A 76 11.45 1.43 -11.51
CA ASN A 76 11.51 0.41 -10.47
C ASN A 76 12.86 0.46 -9.72
N MET A 77 12.84 0.64 -8.40
CA MET A 77 14.00 0.65 -7.51
C MET A 77 13.90 -0.44 -6.42
N PRO A 78 13.97 -1.73 -6.77
CA PRO A 78 13.89 -2.80 -5.79
C PRO A 78 15.12 -2.86 -4.88
N GLY A 79 14.91 -3.37 -3.67
CA GLY A 79 15.98 -3.71 -2.74
C GLY A 79 15.54 -3.57 -1.29
N ALA A 80 16.00 -4.51 -0.45
CA ALA A 80 15.68 -4.57 0.98
C ALA A 80 14.19 -4.29 1.21
N GLY A 81 13.30 -5.05 0.54
CA GLY A 81 11.83 -4.99 0.65
C GLY A 81 11.17 -3.60 0.62
N SER A 82 11.73 -2.64 -0.12
CA SER A 82 11.32 -1.23 -0.25
C SER A 82 12.24 -0.22 0.45
N THR A 83 12.96 -0.63 1.50
CA THR A 83 13.76 0.29 2.32
C THR A 83 14.82 1.01 1.49
N LYS A 84 15.42 0.34 0.50
CA LYS A 84 16.40 0.96 -0.40
C LYS A 84 15.81 2.15 -1.16
N GLY A 85 14.66 1.94 -1.81
CA GLY A 85 14.00 2.98 -2.60
C GLY A 85 13.49 4.12 -1.73
N ALA A 86 12.92 3.80 -0.57
CA ALA A 86 12.41 4.78 0.38
C ALA A 86 13.52 5.67 0.97
N ASN A 87 14.64 5.06 1.40
CA ASN A 87 15.81 5.81 1.87
C ASN A 87 16.37 6.70 0.75
N TRP A 88 16.47 6.18 -0.49
CA TRP A 88 16.92 6.99 -1.62
C TRP A 88 16.00 8.17 -1.86
N PHE A 89 14.68 7.96 -1.84
CA PHE A 89 13.69 9.01 -2.09
C PHE A 89 13.85 10.14 -1.06
N SER A 90 13.77 9.83 0.24
CA SER A 90 13.91 10.82 1.31
C SER A 90 15.26 11.54 1.33
N MET A 91 16.34 10.92 0.81
CA MET A 91 17.66 11.57 0.79
C MET A 91 17.98 12.32 -0.51
N GLN A 92 17.27 12.07 -1.61
CA GLN A 92 17.70 12.48 -2.96
C GLN A 92 16.58 13.07 -3.82
N ALA A 93 15.32 12.88 -3.45
CA ALA A 93 14.22 13.46 -4.21
C ALA A 93 14.23 14.99 -4.07
N PRO A 94 14.06 15.74 -5.16
CA PRO A 94 13.77 17.16 -5.06
C PRO A 94 12.34 17.36 -4.52
N THR A 95 12.16 18.43 -3.76
CA THR A 95 10.85 18.87 -3.24
C THR A 95 9.99 19.60 -4.29
N ASP A 96 10.43 19.62 -5.56
CA ASP A 96 9.75 20.31 -6.67
C ASP A 96 8.67 19.45 -7.36
N GLY A 97 8.38 18.25 -6.84
CA GLY A 97 7.39 17.33 -7.38
C GLY A 97 7.82 16.58 -8.65
N SER A 98 9.05 16.77 -9.14
CA SER A 98 9.56 16.03 -10.31
C SER A 98 9.94 14.57 -10.01
N VAL A 99 9.94 14.18 -8.73
CA VAL A 99 10.08 12.79 -8.28
C VAL A 99 8.96 12.49 -7.30
N ILE A 100 8.22 11.41 -7.57
CA ILE A 100 7.14 10.91 -6.72
C ILE A 100 7.42 9.44 -6.37
N PHE A 101 6.92 8.96 -5.23
CA PHE A 101 7.27 7.64 -4.72
C PHE A 101 6.05 6.81 -4.33
N SER A 102 5.98 5.57 -4.80
CA SER A 102 4.98 4.60 -4.33
C SER A 102 5.40 3.97 -3.01
N THR A 103 4.53 4.06 -2.01
CA THR A 103 4.68 3.34 -0.75
C THR A 103 3.88 2.02 -0.75
N SER A 104 4.09 1.22 0.30
CA SER A 104 3.27 0.06 0.65
C SER A 104 3.41 -0.27 2.13
N GLY A 105 2.72 -1.32 2.61
CA GLY A 105 2.99 -1.92 3.92
C GLY A 105 4.46 -2.30 4.11
N SER A 106 5.15 -2.72 3.04
CA SER A 106 6.60 -3.04 3.09
C SER A 106 7.50 -1.81 3.20
N THR A 107 6.96 -0.62 2.92
CA THR A 107 7.57 0.67 3.24
C THR A 107 7.21 1.05 4.68
N GLN A 108 5.94 0.92 5.08
CA GLN A 108 5.38 1.31 6.39
C GLN A 108 5.97 0.54 7.58
N PHE A 109 5.99 -0.78 7.50
CA PHE A 109 6.26 -1.62 8.66
C PHE A 109 7.70 -1.55 9.16
N PRO A 110 8.75 -1.46 8.32
CA PRO A 110 10.10 -1.28 8.82
C PRO A 110 10.24 -0.03 9.69
N PHE A 111 9.58 1.09 9.35
CA PHE A 111 9.60 2.31 10.17
C PHE A 111 8.83 2.08 11.48
N LEU A 112 7.60 1.56 11.40
CA LEU A 112 6.75 1.31 12.57
C LEU A 112 7.34 0.28 13.55
N LEU A 113 8.27 -0.55 13.09
CA LEU A 113 8.96 -1.57 13.88
C LEU A 113 10.41 -1.20 14.21
N ASP A 114 10.77 0.08 14.08
CA ASP A 114 12.09 0.61 14.42
C ASP A 114 13.27 -0.15 13.76
N ASP A 115 13.10 -0.55 12.50
CA ASP A 115 14.15 -1.22 11.74
C ASP A 115 15.34 -0.26 11.54
N PRO A 116 16.54 -0.58 12.05
CA PRO A 116 17.68 0.35 12.07
C PRO A 116 18.22 0.70 10.68
N ARG A 117 17.72 0.04 9.63
CA ARG A 117 18.08 0.33 8.23
C ARG A 117 17.24 1.46 7.64
N VAL A 118 16.15 1.86 8.30
CA VAL A 118 15.27 2.95 7.88
C VAL A 118 15.96 4.29 8.10
N LYS A 119 15.92 5.15 7.09
CA LYS A 119 16.51 6.49 7.07
C LYS A 119 15.57 7.54 6.49
N TYR A 120 14.27 7.30 6.63
CA TYR A 120 13.21 8.20 6.19
C TYR A 120 12.21 8.36 7.33
N ASP A 121 11.50 9.49 7.33
CA ASP A 121 10.35 9.74 8.18
C ASP A 121 9.11 9.96 7.30
N TYR A 122 7.95 9.44 7.70
CA TYR A 122 6.70 9.72 6.98
C TYR A 122 6.26 11.16 7.16
N ASP A 123 6.65 11.79 8.27
CA ASP A 123 6.33 13.18 8.54
C ASP A 123 7.03 14.14 7.57
N ASP A 124 8.03 13.67 6.81
CA ASP A 124 8.72 14.42 5.75
C ASP A 124 8.05 14.24 4.38
N TRP A 125 6.96 13.47 4.29
CA TRP A 125 6.27 13.20 3.02
C TRP A 125 4.87 13.81 2.99
N GLU A 126 4.39 14.09 1.78
CA GLU A 126 3.01 14.50 1.51
C GLU A 126 2.35 13.49 0.58
N VAL A 127 1.19 12.96 0.99
CA VAL A 127 0.42 11.99 0.22
C VAL A 127 -0.41 12.71 -0.85
N VAL A 128 -0.16 12.40 -2.11
CA VAL A 128 -0.85 13.01 -3.27
C VAL A 128 -1.86 12.07 -3.94
N LEU A 129 -1.75 10.77 -3.69
CA LEU A 129 -2.69 9.75 -4.15
C LEU A 129 -2.74 8.62 -3.13
N ALA A 130 -3.92 8.07 -2.86
CA ALA A 130 -4.06 6.87 -2.06
C ALA A 130 -5.10 5.93 -2.70
N THR A 131 -4.77 4.64 -2.76
CA THR A 131 -5.70 3.60 -3.19
C THR A 131 -5.73 2.47 -2.17
N ALA A 132 -6.93 2.01 -1.85
CA ALA A 132 -7.10 0.81 -1.05
C ALA A 132 -6.76 -0.43 -1.89
N THR A 133 -6.27 -1.48 -1.24
CA THR A 133 -6.05 -2.76 -1.90
C THR A 133 -6.28 -3.89 -0.90
N GLY A 134 -6.82 -5.01 -1.38
CA GLY A 134 -6.86 -6.25 -0.62
C GLY A 134 -5.72 -7.17 -1.02
N GLY A 135 -5.85 -8.44 -0.65
CA GLY A 135 -4.96 -9.49 -1.09
C GLY A 135 -5.61 -10.84 -0.97
N VAL A 136 -5.19 -11.75 -1.84
CA VAL A 136 -5.73 -13.10 -1.95
C VAL A 136 -4.58 -14.08 -1.84
N ALA A 137 -4.67 -15.01 -0.90
CA ALA A 137 -3.79 -16.17 -0.81
C ALA A 137 -4.33 -17.31 -1.65
N TYR A 138 -3.44 -18.09 -2.23
CA TYR A 138 -3.77 -19.19 -3.10
C TYR A 138 -2.74 -20.32 -3.01
N LEU A 139 -3.18 -21.51 -3.38
CA LEU A 139 -2.42 -22.76 -3.36
C LEU A 139 -2.32 -23.35 -4.78
N PRO A 140 -1.36 -24.25 -5.04
CA PRO A 140 -1.40 -25.07 -6.24
C PRO A 140 -2.64 -25.97 -6.24
N LYS A 141 -3.05 -26.42 -7.42
CA LYS A 141 -4.27 -27.20 -7.65
C LYS A 141 -4.50 -28.32 -6.63
N ASP A 142 -3.51 -29.18 -6.41
CA ASP A 142 -3.62 -30.37 -5.57
C ASP A 142 -3.89 -30.03 -4.09
N LEU A 143 -3.19 -29.03 -3.56
CA LEU A 143 -3.40 -28.54 -2.20
C LEU A 143 -4.70 -27.74 -2.09
N GLY A 144 -5.02 -26.95 -3.10
CA GLY A 144 -6.25 -26.16 -3.17
C GLY A 144 -7.53 -27.01 -3.22
N GLU A 145 -7.55 -28.09 -4.01
CA GLU A 145 -8.68 -29.02 -4.06
C GLU A 145 -8.91 -29.74 -2.72
N ARG A 146 -7.83 -30.02 -1.98
CA ARG A 146 -7.92 -30.55 -0.61
C ARG A 146 -8.43 -29.50 0.37
N TRP A 147 -7.88 -28.29 0.29
CA TRP A 147 -8.32 -27.14 1.09
C TRP A 147 -9.82 -26.90 0.96
N ASN A 148 -10.35 -26.85 -0.27
CA ASN A 148 -11.77 -26.60 -0.51
C ASN A 148 -12.71 -27.70 0.01
N LYS A 149 -12.21 -28.91 0.26
CA LYS A 149 -12.99 -29.99 0.88
C LYS A 149 -12.95 -29.90 2.40
N ASP A 150 -11.77 -29.66 2.94
CA ASP A 150 -11.52 -29.49 4.37
C ASP A 150 -10.16 -28.79 4.54
N PRO A 151 -10.11 -27.52 4.96
CA PRO A 151 -8.86 -26.79 5.20
C PRO A 151 -7.95 -27.48 6.21
N LYS A 152 -8.51 -28.23 7.18
CA LYS A 152 -7.71 -28.98 8.18
C LYS A 152 -6.87 -30.07 7.55
N SER A 153 -7.32 -30.60 6.40
CA SER A 153 -6.64 -31.69 5.70
C SER A 153 -5.25 -31.33 5.18
N VAL A 154 -4.90 -30.04 5.11
CA VAL A 154 -3.59 -29.59 4.60
C VAL A 154 -2.71 -28.91 5.64
N LEU A 155 -3.15 -28.73 6.90
CA LEU A 155 -2.38 -28.02 7.93
C LEU A 155 -1.02 -28.67 8.24
N ASP A 156 -0.92 -30.00 8.07
CA ASP A 156 0.32 -30.75 8.25
C ASP A 156 1.31 -30.65 7.08
N THR A 157 0.93 -29.98 5.98
CA THR A 157 1.80 -29.76 4.81
C THR A 157 2.91 -28.77 5.16
N ASP A 158 4.12 -29.08 4.71
CA ASP A 158 5.23 -28.13 4.76
C ASP A 158 5.06 -27.11 3.62
N PHE A 159 4.67 -25.89 3.99
CA PHE A 159 4.53 -24.79 3.06
C PHE A 159 5.84 -24.01 2.98
N ILE A 160 6.24 -23.64 1.77
CA ILE A 160 7.37 -22.77 1.49
C ILE A 160 6.81 -21.51 0.87
N PHE A 161 7.18 -20.35 1.39
CA PHE A 161 6.69 -19.05 0.94
C PHE A 161 7.83 -18.13 0.53
N ALA A 162 7.75 -17.53 -0.66
CA ALA A 162 8.73 -16.58 -1.15
C ALA A 162 8.46 -15.17 -0.57
N SER A 163 9.24 -14.74 0.42
CA SER A 163 8.99 -13.53 1.22
C SER A 163 9.97 -12.39 0.94
N GLN A 164 9.46 -11.16 0.92
CA GLN A 164 10.25 -9.94 0.82
C GLN A 164 11.10 -9.66 2.08
N GLY A 165 10.71 -10.23 3.23
CA GLY A 165 11.39 -10.07 4.50
C GLY A 165 10.44 -10.07 5.71
N PRO A 166 10.98 -10.16 6.94
CA PRO A 166 10.21 -10.35 8.17
C PRO A 166 9.39 -9.11 8.60
N THR A 167 9.84 -7.91 8.22
CA THR A 167 9.18 -6.63 8.56
C THR A 167 8.48 -6.01 7.35
N ARG A 168 8.02 -6.85 6.41
CA ARG A 168 7.38 -6.39 5.15
C ARG A 168 5.88 -6.60 5.20
N LEU A 169 5.17 -6.17 4.16
CA LEU A 169 3.74 -6.46 4.00
C LEU A 169 3.42 -7.95 4.21
N ASP A 170 4.37 -8.81 3.83
CA ASP A 170 4.40 -10.26 4.00
C ASP A 170 4.25 -10.73 5.47
N LEU A 171 4.42 -9.86 6.47
CA LEU A 171 4.15 -10.16 7.87
C LEU A 171 2.68 -10.53 8.11
N ILE A 172 1.74 -9.91 7.38
CA ILE A 172 0.30 -10.16 7.53
C ILE A 172 -0.07 -11.61 7.16
N PRO A 173 0.30 -12.13 5.97
CA PRO A 173 0.05 -13.53 5.66
C PRO A 173 0.81 -14.48 6.59
N LEU A 174 2.04 -14.16 6.99
CA LEU A 174 2.79 -15.01 7.92
C LEU A 174 2.08 -15.16 9.27
N LEU A 175 1.61 -14.05 9.84
CA LEU A 175 0.80 -14.08 11.07
C LEU A 175 -0.54 -14.80 10.85
N ALA A 176 -1.20 -14.58 9.71
CA ALA A 176 -2.45 -15.29 9.39
C ALA A 176 -2.25 -16.81 9.37
N TRP A 177 -1.24 -17.28 8.64
CA TRP A 177 -0.97 -18.70 8.49
C TRP A 177 -0.51 -19.35 9.79
N ASP A 178 0.30 -18.65 10.60
CA ASP A 178 0.66 -19.10 11.95
C ASP A 178 -0.59 -19.26 12.84
N MET A 179 -1.49 -18.29 12.83
CA MET A 179 -2.78 -18.36 13.54
C MET A 179 -3.69 -19.50 13.05
N LEU A 180 -3.59 -19.91 11.78
CA LEU A 180 -4.30 -21.09 11.25
C LEU A 180 -3.64 -22.41 11.66
N GLY A 181 -2.43 -22.39 12.22
CA GLY A 181 -1.64 -23.58 12.52
C GLY A 181 -0.97 -24.18 11.29
N MET A 182 -0.76 -23.40 10.22
CA MET A 182 -0.07 -23.85 9.01
C MET A 182 1.46 -23.82 9.22
N LYS A 183 2.17 -24.84 8.72
CA LYS A 183 3.64 -24.92 8.77
C LYS A 183 4.25 -24.16 7.59
N VAL A 184 4.39 -22.84 7.70
CA VAL A 184 4.94 -22.00 6.63
C VAL A 184 6.38 -21.59 6.91
N GLU A 185 7.31 -22.02 6.06
CA GLU A 185 8.71 -21.61 6.07
C GLU A 185 8.94 -20.49 5.03
N PRO A 186 9.27 -19.26 5.45
CA PRO A 186 9.55 -18.17 4.54
C PRO A 186 10.99 -18.18 4.02
N ILE A 187 11.16 -18.12 2.70
CA ILE A 187 12.43 -17.77 2.06
C ILE A 187 12.50 -16.25 1.94
N PHE A 188 13.32 -15.60 2.76
CA PHE A 188 13.48 -14.15 2.75
C PHE A 188 14.40 -13.63 1.64
N GLY A 189 14.25 -12.33 1.32
CA GLY A 189 15.14 -11.61 0.40
C GLY A 189 14.59 -11.44 -1.01
N ILE A 190 13.33 -11.82 -1.24
CA ILE A 190 12.66 -11.66 -2.53
C ILE A 190 12.43 -10.17 -2.81
N LYS A 191 12.74 -9.72 -4.04
CA LYS A 191 12.79 -8.27 -4.37
C LYS A 191 11.40 -7.64 -4.58
N GLY A 192 10.39 -8.45 -4.84
CA GLY A 192 9.00 -8.01 -4.95
C GLY A 192 8.04 -9.18 -5.12
N ARG A 193 6.74 -8.91 -4.97
CA ARG A 193 5.69 -9.92 -5.08
C ARG A 193 5.62 -10.61 -6.45
N ALA A 194 6.05 -9.95 -7.52
CA ALA A 194 6.14 -10.55 -8.85
C ALA A 194 7.17 -11.69 -8.90
N ASP A 195 8.32 -11.51 -8.24
CA ASP A 195 9.37 -12.53 -8.19
C ASP A 195 8.90 -13.75 -7.37
N GLY A 196 8.21 -13.51 -6.25
CA GLY A 196 7.59 -14.56 -5.45
C GLY A 196 6.53 -15.36 -6.21
N ARG A 197 5.69 -14.66 -6.99
CA ARG A 197 4.72 -15.31 -7.89
C ARG A 197 5.41 -16.19 -8.93
N LEU A 198 6.46 -15.71 -9.57
CA LEU A 198 7.21 -16.50 -10.55
C LEU A 198 7.85 -17.75 -9.93
N MET A 199 8.27 -17.68 -8.66
CA MET A 199 8.74 -18.87 -7.93
C MET A 199 7.60 -19.87 -7.72
N PHE A 200 6.40 -19.40 -7.39
CA PHE A 200 5.20 -20.24 -7.28
C PHE A 200 4.84 -20.89 -8.63
N GLU A 201 4.76 -20.09 -9.69
CA GLU A 201 4.45 -20.56 -11.05
C GLU A 201 5.45 -21.62 -11.55
N ARG A 202 6.68 -21.58 -11.06
CA ARG A 202 7.75 -22.55 -11.38
C ARG A 202 7.83 -23.73 -10.40
N GLY A 203 6.98 -23.77 -9.37
CA GLY A 203 6.94 -24.84 -8.38
C GLY A 203 8.08 -24.81 -7.35
N PHE A 204 8.81 -23.69 -7.19
CA PHE A 204 9.83 -23.54 -6.14
C PHE A 204 9.22 -23.28 -4.76
N VAL A 205 7.98 -22.78 -4.72
CA VAL A 205 7.20 -22.50 -3.51
C VAL A 205 5.76 -22.97 -3.73
N ASN A 206 5.05 -23.33 -2.68
CA ASN A 206 3.74 -24.00 -2.75
C ASN A 206 2.61 -23.25 -2.03
N ILE A 207 2.87 -22.02 -1.58
CA ILE A 207 1.86 -21.07 -1.15
C ILE A 207 2.28 -19.68 -1.60
N ASP A 208 1.32 -18.87 -2.02
CA ASP A 208 1.58 -17.49 -2.31
C ASP A 208 0.37 -16.58 -2.05
N TYR A 209 0.62 -15.29 -2.01
CA TYR A 209 -0.44 -14.28 -2.05
C TYR A 209 -0.05 -13.12 -2.96
N GLN A 210 -1.07 -12.49 -3.55
CA GLN A 210 -0.90 -11.27 -4.36
C GLN A 210 -1.92 -10.22 -3.93
N THR A 211 -1.53 -8.94 -4.03
CA THR A 211 -2.46 -7.81 -3.83
C THR A 211 -3.51 -7.79 -4.94
N SER A 212 -4.72 -7.28 -4.67
CA SER A 212 -5.88 -7.42 -5.57
C SER A 212 -5.58 -7.10 -7.05
N SER A 213 -4.87 -6.01 -7.33
CA SER A 213 -4.51 -5.62 -8.72
C SER A 213 -3.62 -6.65 -9.43
N SER A 214 -2.63 -7.22 -8.73
CA SER A 214 -1.77 -8.26 -9.30
C SER A 214 -2.46 -9.61 -9.33
N PHE A 215 -3.34 -9.90 -8.37
CA PHE A 215 -4.13 -11.13 -8.39
C PHE A 215 -5.04 -11.15 -9.62
N LEU A 216 -5.84 -10.11 -9.83
CA LEU A 216 -6.75 -9.97 -10.98
C LEU A 216 -6.01 -10.05 -12.32
N SER A 217 -4.87 -9.37 -12.45
CA SER A 217 -4.17 -9.28 -13.73
C SER A 217 -3.19 -10.43 -14.02
N LYS A 218 -2.71 -11.15 -12.99
CA LYS A 218 -1.64 -12.17 -13.14
C LYS A 218 -1.99 -13.55 -12.61
N VAL A 219 -2.82 -13.64 -11.57
CA VAL A 219 -3.17 -14.92 -10.93
C VAL A 219 -4.52 -15.44 -11.42
N GLN A 220 -5.49 -14.56 -11.69
CA GLN A 220 -6.79 -14.96 -12.23
C GLN A 220 -6.67 -15.88 -13.47
N PRO A 221 -5.78 -15.63 -14.44
CA PRO A 221 -5.60 -16.56 -15.57
C PRO A 221 -5.12 -17.96 -15.17
N LEU A 222 -4.42 -18.11 -14.04
CA LEU A 222 -4.02 -19.41 -13.50
C LEU A 222 -5.21 -20.09 -12.80
N VAL A 223 -6.04 -19.31 -12.11
CA VAL A 223 -7.29 -19.79 -11.50
C VAL A 223 -8.26 -20.28 -12.57
N ASP A 224 -8.43 -19.53 -13.66
CA ASP A 224 -9.30 -19.89 -14.78
C ASP A 224 -8.87 -21.20 -15.47
N LYS A 225 -7.56 -21.50 -15.43
CA LYS A 225 -6.98 -22.77 -15.91
C LYS A 225 -7.01 -23.90 -14.86
N GLY A 226 -7.40 -23.60 -13.62
CA GLY A 226 -7.34 -24.51 -12.49
C GLY A 226 -5.93 -24.85 -12.03
N GLU A 227 -4.93 -24.02 -12.33
CA GLU A 227 -3.53 -24.18 -11.93
C GLU A 227 -3.27 -23.61 -10.53
N ALA A 228 -4.04 -22.60 -10.12
CA ALA A 228 -4.03 -21.99 -8.79
C ALA A 228 -5.44 -21.98 -8.18
N VAL A 229 -5.54 -22.14 -6.87
CA VAL A 229 -6.81 -22.17 -6.14
C VAL A 229 -6.78 -21.09 -5.06
N PRO A 230 -7.64 -20.06 -5.16
CA PRO A 230 -7.77 -19.04 -4.13
C PRO A 230 -8.36 -19.64 -2.86
N ILE A 231 -7.74 -19.38 -1.72
CA ILE A 231 -8.13 -20.01 -0.45
C ILE A 231 -8.71 -19.03 0.57
N MET A 232 -8.25 -17.77 0.55
CA MET A 232 -8.78 -16.71 1.41
C MET A 232 -8.36 -15.33 0.92
N THR A 233 -9.14 -14.33 1.30
CA THR A 233 -8.75 -12.92 1.25
C THR A 233 -8.31 -12.42 2.62
N TRP A 234 -7.63 -11.29 2.68
CA TRP A 234 -7.42 -10.59 3.96
C TRP A 234 -8.65 -9.82 4.45
N GLY A 235 -9.67 -9.70 3.60
CA GLY A 235 -10.86 -8.89 3.82
C GLY A 235 -10.66 -7.41 3.45
N ALA A 236 -11.70 -6.63 3.71
CA ALA A 236 -11.74 -5.18 3.56
C ALA A 236 -12.33 -4.56 4.83
N LEU A 237 -12.09 -3.27 5.06
CA LEU A 237 -12.75 -2.52 6.13
C LEU A 237 -14.03 -1.89 5.60
N ASP A 238 -15.12 -2.03 6.34
CA ASP A 238 -16.33 -1.23 6.14
C ASP A 238 -16.22 0.15 6.83
N GLU A 239 -17.27 0.97 6.71
CA GLU A 239 -17.35 2.31 7.31
C GLU A 239 -17.27 2.30 8.84
N LEU A 240 -17.53 1.15 9.47
CA LEU A 240 -17.47 0.97 10.92
C LEU A 240 -16.10 0.40 11.37
N GLY A 241 -15.17 0.19 10.44
CA GLY A 241 -13.86 -0.39 10.70
C GLY A 241 -13.90 -1.91 10.97
N SER A 242 -14.98 -2.58 10.60
CA SER A 242 -15.12 -4.03 10.71
C SER A 242 -14.52 -4.72 9.49
N ILE A 243 -13.91 -5.89 9.71
CA ILE A 243 -13.39 -6.71 8.61
C ILE A 243 -14.55 -7.47 7.97
N VAL A 244 -14.80 -7.16 6.71
CA VAL A 244 -15.80 -7.76 5.83
C VAL A 244 -15.14 -8.42 4.62
N ARG A 245 -15.91 -9.14 3.81
CA ARG A 245 -15.40 -9.70 2.55
C ARG A 245 -14.91 -8.60 1.62
N ASP A 246 -13.81 -8.86 0.91
CA ASP A 246 -13.28 -7.93 -0.08
C ASP A 246 -14.32 -7.78 -1.22
N PRO A 247 -14.80 -6.57 -1.53
CA PRO A 247 -15.79 -6.35 -2.58
C PRO A 247 -15.30 -6.76 -3.98
N ASN A 248 -13.98 -6.86 -4.20
CA ASN A 248 -13.43 -7.39 -5.44
C ASN A 248 -13.53 -8.92 -5.53
N PHE A 249 -13.73 -9.61 -4.41
CA PHE A 249 -13.72 -11.06 -4.29
C PHE A 249 -14.83 -11.55 -3.33
N PRO A 250 -16.11 -11.25 -3.59
CA PRO A 250 -17.20 -11.52 -2.65
C PRO A 250 -17.40 -13.02 -2.36
N ASP A 251 -16.97 -13.88 -3.28
CA ASP A 251 -17.12 -15.33 -3.18
C ASP A 251 -15.96 -16.03 -2.46
N ILE A 252 -14.86 -15.33 -2.20
CA ILE A 252 -13.68 -15.87 -1.49
C ILE A 252 -13.80 -15.50 0.00
N PRO A 253 -13.72 -16.47 0.94
CA PRO A 253 -13.82 -16.18 2.36
C PRO A 253 -12.65 -15.31 2.84
N THR A 254 -12.88 -14.52 3.88
CA THR A 254 -11.81 -13.81 4.59
C THR A 254 -10.99 -14.76 5.44
N PHE A 255 -9.76 -14.36 5.79
CA PHE A 255 -8.93 -15.03 6.79
C PHE A 255 -9.71 -15.26 8.10
N ARG A 256 -10.50 -14.27 8.55
CA ARG A 256 -11.34 -14.39 9.74
C ARG A 256 -12.35 -15.54 9.62
N GLU A 257 -13.04 -15.65 8.49
CA GLU A 257 -14.00 -16.74 8.24
C GLU A 257 -13.30 -18.11 8.20
N VAL A 258 -12.15 -18.19 7.51
CA VAL A 258 -11.33 -19.41 7.46
C VAL A 258 -10.83 -19.82 8.85
N TYR A 259 -10.40 -18.86 9.67
CA TYR A 259 -10.00 -19.11 11.05
C TYR A 259 -11.15 -19.73 11.84
N ALA A 260 -12.34 -19.14 11.74
CA ALA A 260 -13.53 -19.64 12.43
C ALA A 260 -13.95 -21.04 11.95
N GLU A 261 -13.80 -21.33 10.66
CA GLU A 261 -14.03 -22.67 10.11
C GLU A 261 -13.07 -23.72 10.67
N ILE A 262 -11.77 -23.41 10.73
CA ILE A 262 -10.75 -24.33 11.24
C ILE A 262 -10.88 -24.51 12.76
N HIS A 263 -10.99 -23.43 13.52
CA HIS A 263 -10.93 -23.51 14.98
C HIS A 263 -12.28 -23.64 15.68
N GLY A 264 -13.38 -23.41 14.95
CA GLY A 264 -14.74 -23.42 15.50
C GLY A 264 -15.07 -22.20 16.37
N THR A 265 -14.21 -21.19 16.39
CA THR A 265 -14.35 -19.96 17.19
C THR A 265 -13.81 -18.75 16.43
N GLU A 266 -14.36 -17.57 16.71
CA GLU A 266 -13.82 -16.31 16.19
C GLU A 266 -12.39 -16.04 16.69
N PRO A 267 -11.51 -15.45 15.87
CA PRO A 267 -10.17 -15.07 16.32
C PRO A 267 -10.25 -13.99 17.39
N SER A 268 -9.46 -14.15 18.44
CA SER A 268 -9.41 -13.24 19.58
C SER A 268 -8.02 -13.24 20.23
N GLY A 269 -7.82 -12.41 21.25
CA GLY A 269 -6.54 -12.34 21.97
C GLY A 269 -5.46 -11.51 21.25
N ASN A 270 -4.22 -11.66 21.71
CA ASN A 270 -3.10 -10.80 21.31
C ASN A 270 -2.70 -11.01 19.85
N ASP A 271 -2.67 -12.25 19.37
CA ASP A 271 -2.28 -12.57 17.99
C ASP A 271 -3.27 -11.97 16.99
N TRP A 272 -4.57 -12.07 17.29
CA TRP A 272 -5.62 -11.41 16.50
C TRP A 272 -5.50 -9.89 16.51
N ASN A 273 -5.21 -9.29 17.67
CA ASN A 273 -5.05 -7.85 17.77
C ASN A 273 -3.81 -7.36 17.00
N ALA A 274 -2.71 -8.11 17.07
CA ALA A 274 -1.51 -7.85 16.28
C ALA A 274 -1.79 -7.96 14.78
N TRP A 275 -2.40 -9.07 14.34
CA TRP A 275 -2.76 -9.28 12.94
C TRP A 275 -3.66 -8.16 12.41
N LYS A 276 -4.72 -7.79 13.15
CA LYS A 276 -5.61 -6.68 12.78
C LYS A 276 -4.87 -5.35 12.65
N ALA A 277 -3.97 -5.03 13.59
CA ALA A 277 -3.21 -3.78 13.54
C ALA A 277 -2.37 -3.69 12.26
N PHE A 278 -1.65 -4.76 11.91
CA PHE A 278 -0.91 -4.82 10.65
C PHE A 278 -1.82 -4.85 9.43
N PHE A 279 -2.93 -5.58 9.46
CA PHE A 279 -3.89 -5.60 8.36
C PHE A 279 -4.41 -4.19 8.05
N ILE A 280 -4.88 -3.46 9.07
CA ILE A 280 -5.43 -2.10 8.95
C ILE A 280 -4.36 -1.13 8.41
N ALA A 281 -3.14 -1.20 8.94
CA ALA A 281 -2.04 -0.37 8.47
C ALA A 281 -1.56 -0.75 7.05
N GLY A 282 -1.63 -2.03 6.69
CA GLY A 282 -0.93 -2.57 5.53
C GLY A 282 -1.76 -2.89 4.29
N PHE A 283 -3.09 -2.99 4.35
CA PHE A 283 -3.94 -3.25 3.17
C PHE A 283 -4.84 -2.08 2.80
N PRO A 284 -5.70 -1.58 3.71
CA PRO A 284 -6.51 -0.40 3.44
C PRO A 284 -5.70 0.85 3.12
N ALA A 285 -4.57 1.06 3.81
CA ALA A 285 -3.79 2.31 3.75
C ALA A 285 -2.38 2.16 3.15
N GLN A 286 -2.17 1.24 2.18
CA GLN A 286 -0.80 0.97 1.68
C GLN A 286 -0.43 1.60 0.35
N LYS A 287 -1.32 1.72 -0.65
CA LYS A 287 -0.91 2.19 -1.98
C LYS A 287 -1.02 3.71 -2.06
N MET A 288 -0.10 4.37 -1.36
CA MET A 288 0.03 5.82 -1.42
C MET A 288 1.15 6.23 -2.36
N VAL A 289 0.95 7.33 -3.05
CA VAL A 289 2.00 8.06 -3.77
C VAL A 289 2.32 9.29 -2.95
N VAL A 290 3.60 9.53 -2.75
CA VAL A 290 4.09 10.66 -1.96
C VAL A 290 5.05 11.54 -2.75
N ILE A 291 5.08 12.80 -2.35
CA ILE A 291 6.14 13.77 -2.66
C ILE A 291 6.94 14.07 -1.38
N ASP A 292 8.17 14.53 -1.55
CA ASP A 292 9.03 15.01 -0.46
C ASP A 292 8.72 16.49 -0.18
N LYS A 293 8.76 16.95 1.07
CA LYS A 293 8.43 18.34 1.47
C LYS A 293 9.51 19.02 2.32
#